data_AF-A0A7X4KCQ9-F1
#
_entry.id   AF-A0A7X4KCQ9-F1
#
_cell.length_a   1.000
_cell.length_b   1.000
_cell.length_c   1.000
_cell.angle_alpha   90.00
_cell.angle_beta   90.00
_cell.angle_gamma   90.00
#
_symmetry.space_group_name_H-M   'P 1'
#
loop_
_entity.id
_entity.type
_entity.pdbx_description
1 polymer ?
#
loop_
_entity_poly.entity_id
_entity_poly.type
_entity_poly.pdbx_seq_one_letter_code
_entity_poly.pdbx_strand_id
1 'polypeptide(L)'
;MNTPFPPVEFDAGIIGKLSQSGPRYTSYPTADRFQEDFGYGQFLEAVAGLRMRRSRRPLSLYIHIPFCDTVCYYCGCNKIVTKDHSKAAVYLGYLKQEIDMQGRLFDGMGQIEQLHFGGGTPTYLSDKQMGDLMTHLHANFDFASDAQGEYSIEIDPRTVSVERVHSLRAQGFNRISLGVQDFDPEVQKAVNRIQPEAETRAVMDAARAAGFRSISIDLIYGLPKQTMASMMQTLDKVIDANPDRIALYNYAHLPHIFKPQRRISEADMPSPAVKLELLAMCIQRLCDAGYIYIGMDHFAKPDDELAVAQRQGRLQRNFQGYSTRAESELISCGVSAISAVGATYSQNEKTLDAYYDKLEHGVLPVTRGIKLDNDDLLRRIVIQKLMCNFELSMSSIEQGFPVKFRQYFATELAKLKAFEEDGLLTIDDEWISVTPKGRLLIRNICMVFDRYLGTPQPLRYSKTI
;
A
#
# COMPACT_ATOMS: atom_id res chain seq x y z
N MET A 1 -32.57 17.36 -2.67
CA MET A 1 -32.15 16.46 -1.58
C MET A 1 -32.08 15.07 -2.18
N ASN A 2 -30.92 14.70 -2.75
CA ASN A 2 -30.69 13.33 -3.20
C ASN A 2 -30.04 12.60 -2.02
N THR A 3 -30.76 11.69 -1.39
CA THR A 3 -30.15 10.66 -0.55
C THR A 3 -29.10 9.95 -1.38
N PRO A 4 -27.80 10.01 -1.03
CA PRO A 4 -26.79 9.27 -1.78
C PRO A 4 -27.05 7.78 -1.55
N PHE A 5 -27.11 7.01 -2.63
CA PHE A 5 -26.96 5.56 -2.54
C PHE A 5 -25.70 5.25 -1.74
N PRO A 6 -25.70 4.18 -0.92
CA PRO A 6 -24.53 3.83 -0.13
C PRO A 6 -23.34 3.61 -1.08
N PRO A 7 -22.12 4.06 -0.72
CA PRO A 7 -20.94 3.98 -1.59
C PRO A 7 -20.51 2.53 -1.89
N VAL A 8 -21.10 1.56 -1.19
CA VAL A 8 -20.95 0.11 -1.34
C VAL A 8 -22.29 -0.55 -1.04
N GLU A 9 -22.64 -1.61 -1.77
CA GLU A 9 -23.80 -2.46 -1.46
C GLU A 9 -23.32 -3.88 -1.13
N PHE A 10 -23.77 -4.43 0.00
CA PHE A 10 -23.35 -5.74 0.48
C PHE A 10 -24.34 -6.83 0.05
N ASP A 11 -23.84 -7.85 -0.67
CA ASP A 11 -24.60 -9.04 -1.05
C ASP A 11 -23.84 -10.30 -0.64
N ALA A 12 -24.25 -10.90 0.48
CA ALA A 12 -23.60 -12.08 1.04
C ALA A 12 -23.59 -13.28 0.08
N GLY A 13 -24.63 -13.44 -0.73
CA GLY A 13 -24.76 -14.56 -1.66
C GLY A 13 -23.72 -14.49 -2.76
N ILE A 14 -23.58 -13.31 -3.38
CA ILE A 14 -22.58 -13.09 -4.43
C ILE A 14 -21.16 -13.09 -3.88
N ILE A 15 -20.94 -12.48 -2.71
CA ILE A 15 -19.65 -12.50 -2.01
C ILE A 15 -19.21 -13.94 -1.72
N GLY A 16 -20.13 -14.79 -1.24
CA GLY A 16 -19.88 -16.22 -1.04
C GLY A 16 -19.54 -16.94 -2.35
N LYS A 17 -20.31 -16.70 -3.42
CA LYS A 17 -20.11 -17.26 -4.76
C LYS A 17 -18.74 -16.93 -5.35
N LEU A 18 -18.24 -15.72 -5.11
CA LEU A 18 -17.01 -15.19 -5.71
C LEU A 18 -15.79 -15.21 -4.77
N SER A 19 -15.92 -15.81 -3.58
CA SER A 19 -14.80 -15.98 -2.64
C SER A 19 -13.77 -16.98 -3.19
N GLN A 20 -12.74 -16.48 -3.85
CA GLN A 20 -11.65 -17.28 -4.42
C GLN A 20 -10.27 -16.73 -4.04
N SER A 21 -9.22 -17.51 -4.26
CA SER A 21 -7.84 -17.01 -4.14
C SER A 21 -7.50 -16.13 -5.35
N GLY A 22 -6.92 -14.96 -5.10
CA GLY A 22 -6.57 -14.03 -6.15
C GLY A 22 -5.54 -12.99 -5.70
N PRO A 23 -4.84 -12.36 -6.64
CA PRO A 23 -3.84 -11.36 -6.32
C PRO A 23 -4.47 -10.12 -5.68
N ARG A 24 -3.67 -9.43 -4.84
CA ARG A 24 -4.06 -8.13 -4.27
C ARG A 24 -3.95 -6.98 -5.26
N TYR A 25 -3.30 -7.20 -6.42
CA TYR A 25 -2.98 -6.17 -7.41
C TYR A 25 -2.33 -4.92 -6.79
N THR A 26 -1.38 -5.15 -5.87
CA THR A 26 -0.45 -4.09 -5.42
C THR A 26 0.32 -3.51 -6.60
N SER A 27 0.57 -4.35 -7.61
CA SER A 27 1.03 -3.98 -8.95
C SER A 27 0.42 -4.94 -9.97
N TYR A 28 0.45 -4.54 -11.24
CA TYR A 28 0.30 -5.45 -12.37
C TYR A 28 1.50 -5.25 -13.33
N PRO A 29 2.20 -6.33 -13.73
CA PRO A 29 2.11 -7.68 -13.17
C PRO A 29 2.45 -7.73 -11.67
N THR A 30 2.04 -8.80 -11.00
CA THR A 30 2.23 -8.95 -9.55
C THR A 30 3.65 -9.40 -9.20
N ALA A 31 4.09 -9.18 -7.96
CA ALA A 31 5.47 -9.46 -7.55
C ALA A 31 5.88 -10.95 -7.68
N ASP A 32 4.94 -11.90 -7.65
CA ASP A 32 5.18 -13.31 -7.96
C ASP A 32 5.68 -13.54 -9.39
N ARG A 33 5.57 -12.55 -10.28
CA ARG A 33 6.08 -12.58 -11.66
C ARG A 33 7.48 -11.99 -11.83
N PHE A 34 8.09 -11.52 -10.75
CA PHE A 34 9.47 -11.03 -10.84
C PHE A 34 10.43 -12.19 -11.05
N GLN A 35 11.30 -12.03 -12.04
CA GLN A 35 12.27 -13.01 -12.51
C GLN A 35 13.66 -12.65 -11.98
N GLU A 36 14.47 -13.68 -11.71
CA GLU A 36 15.83 -13.54 -11.14
C GLU A 36 16.86 -13.07 -12.18
N ASP A 37 16.54 -13.12 -13.47
CA ASP A 37 17.38 -12.63 -14.56
C ASP A 37 17.34 -11.09 -14.71
N PHE A 38 16.39 -10.43 -14.04
CA PHE A 38 16.36 -8.97 -13.93
C PHE A 38 17.20 -8.52 -12.72
N GLY A 39 18.40 -8.03 -12.99
CA GLY A 39 19.35 -7.53 -11.98
C GLY A 39 19.71 -6.06 -12.14
N TYR A 40 20.86 -5.66 -11.58
CA TYR A 40 21.36 -4.29 -11.61
C TYR A 40 21.49 -3.73 -13.04
N GLY A 41 21.98 -4.54 -14.00
CA GLY A 41 22.14 -4.13 -15.40
C GLY A 41 20.81 -3.69 -16.04
N GLN A 42 19.76 -4.50 -15.91
CA GLN A 42 18.43 -4.19 -16.45
C GLN A 42 17.81 -2.96 -15.76
N PHE A 43 18.09 -2.75 -14.48
CA PHE A 43 17.69 -1.52 -13.80
C PHE A 43 18.40 -0.29 -14.38
N LEU A 44 19.71 -0.36 -14.63
CA LEU A 44 20.45 0.73 -15.28
C LEU A 44 19.92 1.02 -16.69
N GLU A 45 19.56 0.00 -17.47
CA GLU A 45 18.92 0.19 -18.77
C GLU A 45 17.58 0.95 -18.66
N ALA A 46 16.78 0.64 -17.65
CA ALA A 46 15.52 1.35 -17.40
C ALA A 46 15.75 2.83 -17.09
N VAL A 47 16.70 3.14 -16.20
CA VAL A 47 17.08 4.51 -15.85
C VAL A 47 17.66 5.25 -17.07
N ALA A 48 18.53 4.59 -17.85
CA ALA A 48 19.09 5.16 -19.07
C ALA A 48 17.99 5.49 -20.09
N GLY A 49 16.98 4.64 -20.22
CA GLY A 49 15.80 4.88 -21.05
C GLY A 49 15.02 6.13 -20.65
N LEU A 50 14.85 6.38 -19.35
CA LEU A 50 14.24 7.61 -18.84
C LEU A 50 15.09 8.85 -19.15
N ARG A 51 16.41 8.76 -18.97
CA ARG A 51 17.36 9.84 -19.29
C ARG A 51 17.33 10.19 -20.78
N MET A 52 17.37 9.19 -21.66
CA MET A 52 17.31 9.39 -23.11
C MET A 52 16.03 10.10 -23.55
N ARG A 53 14.90 9.79 -22.90
CA ARG A 53 13.61 10.45 -23.14
C ARG A 53 13.51 11.83 -22.46
N ARG A 54 14.54 12.27 -21.74
CA ARG A 54 14.58 13.50 -20.95
C ARG A 54 13.37 13.60 -20.01
N SER A 55 13.00 12.48 -19.39
CA SER A 55 11.88 12.45 -18.45
C SER A 55 12.11 13.47 -17.32
N ARG A 56 11.10 14.30 -17.08
CA ARG A 56 11.04 15.26 -15.97
C ARG A 56 9.90 14.93 -15.02
N ARG A 57 9.43 13.68 -15.06
CA ARG A 57 8.37 13.20 -14.18
C ARG A 57 8.79 13.35 -12.73
N PRO A 58 7.85 13.67 -11.82
CA PRO A 58 8.12 13.63 -10.39
C PRO A 58 8.64 12.27 -9.95
N LEU A 59 9.41 12.29 -8.87
CA LEU A 59 9.94 11.10 -8.24
C LEU A 59 9.18 10.82 -6.94
N SER A 60 8.94 9.55 -6.68
CA SER A 60 8.46 9.05 -5.39
C SER A 60 9.58 8.22 -4.78
N LEU A 61 9.95 8.50 -3.54
CA LEU A 61 11.00 7.77 -2.83
C LEU A 61 10.40 6.93 -1.70
N TYR A 62 10.69 5.63 -1.70
CA TYR A 62 10.35 4.74 -0.60
C TYR A 62 11.62 4.28 0.13
N ILE A 63 11.61 4.41 1.45
CA ILE A 63 12.70 3.97 2.32
C ILE A 63 12.19 2.85 3.21
N HIS A 64 12.78 1.66 3.06
CA HIS A 64 12.46 0.51 3.90
C HIS A 64 13.34 0.49 5.16
N ILE A 65 12.73 0.61 6.34
CA ILE A 65 13.40 0.41 7.63
C ILE A 65 12.89 -0.90 8.24
N PRO A 66 13.67 -1.98 8.24
CA PRO A 66 13.15 -3.32 8.53
C PRO A 66 12.99 -3.61 10.02
N PHE A 67 13.46 -2.76 10.93
CA PHE A 67 13.59 -3.13 12.34
C PHE A 67 12.30 -2.94 13.14
N CYS A 68 12.05 -3.85 14.09
CA CYS A 68 10.98 -3.72 15.09
C CYS A 68 11.51 -4.19 16.46
N ASP A 69 11.13 -3.50 17.55
CA ASP A 69 11.49 -3.93 18.91
C ASP A 69 10.76 -5.21 19.34
N THR A 70 9.49 -5.32 18.94
CA THR A 70 8.57 -6.38 19.38
C THR A 70 7.93 -7.07 18.19
N VAL A 71 7.85 -8.40 18.29
CA VAL A 71 7.15 -9.23 17.29
C VAL A 71 5.64 -9.13 17.48
N CYS A 72 4.94 -8.57 16.49
CA CYS A 72 3.47 -8.67 16.40
C CYS A 72 3.12 -9.99 15.68
N TYR A 73 2.30 -10.85 16.29
CA TYR A 73 2.08 -12.20 15.76
C TYR A 73 1.34 -12.21 14.42
N TYR A 74 0.50 -11.20 14.14
CA TYR A 74 -0.21 -11.08 12.88
C TYR A 74 0.68 -10.68 11.69
N CYS A 75 1.86 -10.08 11.94
CA CYS A 75 2.57 -9.26 10.95
C CYS A 75 3.13 -10.06 9.76
N GLY A 76 2.67 -9.72 8.56
CA GLY A 76 3.13 -10.26 7.27
C GLY A 76 4.20 -9.43 6.55
N CYS A 77 4.64 -8.30 7.13
CA CYS A 77 5.63 -7.42 6.49
C CYS A 77 7.01 -8.08 6.37
N ASN A 78 7.90 -7.52 5.53
CA ASN A 78 9.33 -7.76 5.67
C ASN A 78 9.84 -6.95 6.85
N LYS A 79 10.39 -7.62 7.86
CA LYS A 79 10.84 -7.03 9.11
C LYS A 79 11.82 -7.94 9.84
N ILE A 80 12.61 -7.34 10.71
CA ILE A 80 13.66 -7.94 11.52
C ILE A 80 13.41 -7.50 12.95
N VAL A 81 12.95 -8.43 13.78
CA VAL A 81 12.69 -8.16 15.18
C VAL A 81 13.98 -8.28 15.97
N THR A 82 14.42 -7.18 16.59
CA THR A 82 15.66 -7.14 17.38
C THR A 82 15.60 -6.01 18.39
N LYS A 83 16.23 -6.20 19.55
CA LYS A 83 16.46 -5.13 20.55
C LYS A 83 17.86 -4.51 20.44
N ASP A 84 18.67 -5.03 19.52
CA ASP A 84 20.03 -4.56 19.29
C ASP A 84 19.99 -3.38 18.32
N HIS A 85 19.92 -2.16 18.86
CA HIS A 85 19.90 -0.94 18.06
C HIS A 85 21.21 -0.67 17.31
N SER A 86 22.32 -1.37 17.63
CA SER A 86 23.56 -1.23 16.85
C SER A 86 23.39 -1.71 15.40
N LYS A 87 22.48 -2.67 15.17
CA LYS A 87 22.14 -3.15 13.82
C LYS A 87 21.52 -2.08 12.94
N ALA A 88 20.76 -1.15 13.53
CA ALA A 88 20.23 -0.02 12.77
C ALA A 88 21.35 0.94 12.33
N ALA A 89 22.39 1.15 13.15
CA ALA A 89 23.52 1.97 12.76
C ALA A 89 24.30 1.36 11.58
N VAL A 90 24.55 0.04 11.61
CA VAL A 90 25.18 -0.69 10.51
C VAL A 90 24.33 -0.57 9.23
N TYR A 91 23.03 -0.86 9.34
CA TYR A 91 22.10 -0.76 8.21
C TYR A 91 22.05 0.63 7.59
N LEU A 92 22.05 1.68 8.41
CA LEU A 92 22.05 3.06 7.92
C LEU A 92 23.32 3.41 7.14
N GLY A 93 24.47 2.80 7.45
CA GLY A 93 25.69 2.95 6.66
C GLY A 93 25.47 2.46 5.22
N TYR A 94 24.99 1.23 5.05
CA TYR A 94 24.69 0.65 3.74
C TYR A 94 23.53 1.37 3.03
N LEU A 95 22.48 1.75 3.77
CA LEU A 95 21.36 2.49 3.19
C LEU A 95 21.81 3.85 2.61
N LYS A 96 22.69 4.57 3.32
CA LYS A 96 23.26 5.82 2.81
C LYS A 96 24.10 5.61 1.55
N GLN A 97 24.86 4.51 1.50
CA GLN A 97 25.59 4.13 0.29
C GLN A 97 24.65 3.85 -0.89
N GLU A 98 23.54 3.13 -0.68
CA GLU A 98 22.53 2.91 -1.71
C GLU A 98 21.90 4.23 -2.17
N ILE A 99 21.58 5.12 -1.22
CA ILE A 99 21.07 6.47 -1.51
C ILE A 99 22.05 7.26 -2.37
N ASP A 100 23.36 7.21 -2.10
CA ASP A 100 24.37 7.89 -2.92
C ASP A 100 24.45 7.31 -4.35
N MET A 101 24.23 6.01 -4.50
CA MET A 101 24.18 5.36 -5.80
C MET A 101 22.92 5.77 -6.57
N GLN A 102 21.75 5.73 -5.93
CA GLN A 102 20.48 6.14 -6.53
C GLN A 102 20.47 7.65 -6.85
N GLY A 103 20.96 8.50 -5.95
CA GLY A 103 21.06 9.95 -6.14
C GLY A 103 21.83 10.29 -7.42
N ARG A 104 23.00 9.68 -7.63
CA ARG A 104 23.77 9.82 -8.88
C ARG A 104 23.02 9.32 -10.11
N LEU A 105 22.29 8.22 -10.00
CA LEU A 105 21.51 7.67 -11.12
C LEU A 105 20.34 8.55 -11.53
N PHE A 106 19.75 9.30 -10.60
CA PHE A 106 18.61 10.19 -10.85
C PHE A 106 18.96 11.69 -10.82
N ASP A 107 20.23 12.03 -10.68
CA ASP A 107 20.72 13.41 -10.71
C ASP A 107 20.25 14.17 -11.97
N GLY A 108 19.73 15.38 -11.75
CA GLY A 108 19.18 16.25 -12.77
C GLY A 108 17.86 15.79 -13.41
N MET A 109 17.17 14.79 -12.87
CA MET A 109 15.83 14.37 -13.33
C MET A 109 14.71 15.22 -12.69
N GLY A 110 13.64 14.59 -12.17
CA GLY A 110 12.54 15.25 -11.48
C GLY A 110 12.80 15.43 -9.98
N GLN A 111 11.94 16.18 -9.31
CA GLN A 111 12.00 16.38 -7.86
C GLN A 111 11.27 15.26 -7.12
N ILE A 112 11.69 14.98 -5.88
CA ILE A 112 10.97 14.13 -4.93
C ILE A 112 9.70 14.87 -4.48
N GLU A 113 8.57 14.44 -5.02
CA GLU A 113 7.23 14.90 -4.62
C GLU A 113 6.58 13.98 -3.59
N GLN A 114 7.04 12.73 -3.47
CA GLN A 114 6.58 11.82 -2.41
C GLN A 114 7.77 11.16 -1.72
N LEU A 115 7.71 11.08 -0.39
CA LEU A 115 8.61 10.29 0.43
C LEU A 115 7.76 9.40 1.34
N HIS A 116 8.10 8.13 1.42
CA HIS A 116 7.45 7.22 2.35
C HIS A 116 8.46 6.35 3.08
N PHE A 117 8.51 6.51 4.40
CA PHE A 117 9.24 5.63 5.30
C PHE A 117 8.28 4.56 5.81
N GLY A 118 8.58 3.29 5.50
CA GLY A 118 7.79 2.16 5.98
C GLY A 118 8.64 0.92 6.26
N GLY A 119 7.98 -0.21 6.44
CA GLY A 119 8.63 -1.53 6.50
C GLY A 119 8.35 -2.30 7.78
N GLY A 120 9.32 -2.34 8.68
CA GLY A 120 9.14 -2.80 10.05
C GLY A 120 8.55 -1.67 10.89
N THR A 121 9.42 -0.85 11.47
CA THR A 121 9.03 0.32 12.24
C THR A 121 10.06 1.44 12.01
N PRO A 122 9.80 2.41 11.13
CA PRO A 122 10.70 3.54 10.89
C PRO A 122 11.13 4.27 12.17
N THR A 123 10.23 4.39 13.15
CA THR A 123 10.52 5.00 14.46
C THR A 123 11.38 4.15 15.39
N TYR A 124 11.88 3.00 14.94
CA TYR A 124 12.97 2.26 15.60
C TYR A 124 14.30 3.03 15.56
N LEU A 125 14.53 3.83 14.51
CA LEU A 125 15.67 4.74 14.45
C LEU A 125 15.54 5.78 15.56
N SER A 126 16.63 6.23 16.16
CA SER A 126 16.58 7.41 17.06
C SER A 126 16.34 8.70 16.26
N ASP A 127 15.94 9.78 16.93
CA ASP A 127 15.73 11.09 16.29
C ASP A 127 16.98 11.60 15.58
N LYS A 128 18.16 11.39 16.18
CA LYS A 128 19.44 11.73 15.54
C LYS A 128 19.64 10.92 14.25
N GLN A 129 19.42 9.61 14.30
CA GLN A 129 19.57 8.75 13.12
C GLN A 129 18.59 9.12 12.00
N MET A 130 17.34 9.45 12.36
CA MET A 130 16.34 9.90 11.40
C MET A 130 16.72 11.25 10.77
N GLY A 131 17.12 12.23 11.58
CA GLY A 131 17.60 13.53 11.10
C GLY A 131 18.83 13.43 10.21
N ASP A 132 19.80 12.58 10.58
CA ASP A 132 20.99 12.29 9.78
C ASP A 132 20.62 11.65 8.42
N LEU A 133 19.61 10.78 8.40
CA LEU A 133 19.13 10.14 7.16
C LEU A 133 18.36 11.12 6.28
N MET A 134 17.47 11.93 6.85
CA MET A 134 16.75 12.97 6.11
C MET A 134 17.71 14.00 5.49
N THR A 135 18.73 14.43 6.24
CA THR A 135 19.79 15.31 5.73
C THR A 135 20.52 14.67 4.55
N HIS A 136 20.85 13.37 4.66
CA HIS A 136 21.52 12.61 3.61
C HIS A 136 20.67 12.46 2.34
N LEU A 137 19.35 12.31 2.49
CA LEU A 137 18.40 12.28 1.39
C LEU A 137 18.34 13.63 0.67
N HIS A 138 18.22 14.73 1.41
CA HIS A 138 18.21 16.08 0.84
C HIS A 138 19.53 16.46 0.13
N ALA A 139 20.65 15.83 0.52
CA ALA A 139 21.93 16.03 -0.17
C ALA A 139 22.03 15.28 -1.52
N ASN A 140 21.20 14.26 -1.73
CA ASN A 140 21.25 13.38 -2.90
C ASN A 140 20.09 13.57 -3.89
N PHE A 141 19.00 14.20 -3.46
CA PHE A 141 17.84 14.44 -4.30
C PHE A 141 17.27 15.84 -4.09
N ASP A 142 16.72 16.42 -5.15
CA ASP A 142 15.95 17.65 -5.07
C ASP A 142 14.55 17.35 -4.54
N PHE A 143 14.16 17.97 -3.42
CA PHE A 143 12.83 17.80 -2.84
C PHE A 143 11.91 18.96 -3.23
N ALA A 144 10.63 18.65 -3.47
CA ALA A 144 9.59 19.66 -3.54
C ALA A 144 9.46 20.42 -2.20
N SER A 145 8.76 21.57 -2.22
CA SER A 145 8.48 22.30 -0.99
C SER A 145 7.53 21.53 -0.07
N ASP A 146 7.55 21.80 1.24
CA ASP A 146 6.61 21.19 2.22
C ASP A 146 5.13 21.39 1.85
N ALA A 147 4.81 22.52 1.20
CA ALA A 147 3.46 22.81 0.71
C ALA A 147 3.01 21.85 -0.42
N GLN A 148 3.96 21.34 -1.21
CA GLN A 148 3.68 20.51 -2.39
C GLN A 148 3.97 19.02 -2.17
N GLY A 149 5.10 18.70 -1.54
CA GLY A 149 5.59 17.33 -1.39
C GLY A 149 4.93 16.57 -0.24
N GLU A 150 4.73 15.27 -0.42
CA GLU A 150 4.03 14.38 0.51
C GLU A 150 5.03 13.49 1.24
N TYR A 151 5.36 13.85 2.49
CA TYR A 151 6.44 13.22 3.23
C TYR A 151 5.87 12.45 4.43
N SER A 152 5.80 11.13 4.26
CA SER A 152 5.07 10.22 5.12
C SER A 152 5.96 9.24 5.86
N ILE A 153 5.54 8.89 7.07
CA ILE A 153 6.21 7.90 7.91
C ILE A 153 5.19 7.01 8.63
N GLU A 154 5.44 5.71 8.63
CA GLU A 154 4.72 4.74 9.46
C GLU A 154 5.25 4.77 10.89
N ILE A 155 4.34 4.77 11.87
CA ILE A 155 4.64 4.92 13.28
C ILE A 155 3.97 3.80 14.08
N ASP A 156 4.77 3.18 14.96
CA ASP A 156 4.23 2.43 16.11
C ASP A 156 4.00 3.41 17.27
N PRO A 157 2.75 3.71 17.66
CA PRO A 157 2.48 4.71 18.70
C PRO A 157 3.05 4.35 20.07
N ARG A 158 3.39 3.08 20.31
CA ARG A 158 4.03 2.62 21.56
C ARG A 158 5.46 3.14 21.73
N THR A 159 6.09 3.61 20.64
CA THR A 159 7.51 4.00 20.62
C THR A 159 7.72 5.50 20.40
N VAL A 160 6.63 6.29 20.39
CA VAL A 160 6.65 7.71 20.02
C VAL A 160 6.03 8.56 21.12
N SER A 161 6.82 9.48 21.67
CA SER A 161 6.33 10.51 22.59
C SER A 161 5.83 11.75 21.83
N VAL A 162 5.17 12.67 22.54
CA VAL A 162 4.71 13.96 21.99
C VAL A 162 5.88 14.76 21.42
N GLU A 163 6.99 14.86 22.15
CA GLU A 163 8.21 15.58 21.72
C GLU A 163 8.76 14.98 20.43
N ARG A 164 8.68 13.65 20.31
CA ARG A 164 9.14 12.93 19.14
C ARG A 164 8.28 13.21 17.91
N VAL A 165 6.97 13.39 18.07
CA VAL A 165 6.10 13.83 16.95
C VAL A 165 6.53 15.21 16.43
N HIS A 166 6.82 16.15 17.33
CA HIS A 166 7.33 17.48 16.93
C HIS A 166 8.70 17.38 16.25
N SER A 167 9.58 16.50 16.74
CA SER A 167 10.88 16.19 16.12
C SER A 167 10.72 15.68 14.68
N LEU A 168 9.83 14.71 14.45
CA LEU A 168 9.52 14.19 13.11
C LEU A 168 8.96 15.27 12.18
N ARG A 169 8.08 16.15 12.68
CA ARG A 169 7.58 17.29 11.90
C ARG A 169 8.71 18.22 11.47
N ALA A 170 9.60 18.56 12.41
CA ALA A 170 10.74 19.45 12.16
C ALA A 170 11.76 18.85 11.19
N GLN A 171 11.86 17.52 11.14
CA GLN A 171 12.69 16.79 10.18
C GLN A 171 12.09 16.74 8.76
N GLY A 172 10.88 17.26 8.55
CA GLY A 172 10.25 17.41 7.24
C GLY A 172 9.07 16.47 6.97
N PHE A 173 8.76 15.53 7.86
CA PHE A 173 7.56 14.70 7.70
C PHE A 173 6.31 15.56 7.90
N ASN A 174 5.33 15.39 7.02
CA ASN A 174 4.08 16.14 7.05
C ASN A 174 2.83 15.25 6.92
N ARG A 175 3.02 13.92 6.91
CA ARG A 175 1.99 12.88 7.00
C ARG A 175 2.44 11.73 7.90
N ILE A 176 1.50 11.08 8.59
CA ILE A 176 1.78 9.89 9.42
C ILE A 176 0.75 8.79 9.20
N SER A 177 1.18 7.53 9.35
CA SER A 177 0.28 6.38 9.51
C SER A 177 0.54 5.68 10.84
N LEU A 178 -0.50 5.49 11.64
CA LEU A 178 -0.41 4.89 12.98
C LEU A 178 -0.91 3.45 12.94
N GLY A 179 -0.04 2.51 13.29
CA GLY A 179 -0.44 1.12 13.47
C GLY A 179 -1.26 0.92 14.75
N VAL A 180 -2.58 0.90 14.68
CA VAL A 180 -3.46 0.66 15.85
C VAL A 180 -3.90 -0.80 15.91
N GLN A 181 -4.36 -1.32 14.78
CA GLN A 181 -4.86 -2.67 14.55
C GLN A 181 -6.17 -2.97 15.27
N ASP A 182 -6.19 -2.85 16.60
CA ASP A 182 -7.36 -3.02 17.46
C ASP A 182 -7.13 -2.34 18.83
N PHE A 183 -8.20 -1.84 19.47
CA PHE A 183 -8.17 -1.33 20.85
C PHE A 183 -8.68 -2.34 21.90
N ASP A 184 -9.21 -3.49 21.48
CA ASP A 184 -9.65 -4.54 22.38
C ASP A 184 -8.45 -5.20 23.10
N PRO A 185 -8.39 -5.18 24.44
CA PRO A 185 -7.25 -5.73 25.19
C PRO A 185 -7.02 -7.23 24.98
N GLU A 186 -8.07 -8.02 24.75
CA GLU A 186 -7.94 -9.47 24.54
C GLU A 186 -7.40 -9.77 23.14
N VAL A 187 -7.83 -9.01 22.13
CA VAL A 187 -7.26 -9.07 20.77
C VAL A 187 -5.79 -8.66 20.81
N GLN A 188 -5.46 -7.55 21.46
CA GLN A 188 -4.09 -7.06 21.61
C GLN A 188 -3.17 -8.09 22.28
N LYS A 189 -3.62 -8.75 23.36
CA LYS A 189 -2.90 -9.84 24.02
C LYS A 189 -2.69 -11.02 23.07
N ALA A 190 -3.74 -11.44 22.37
CA ALA A 190 -3.71 -12.59 21.46
C ALA A 190 -2.73 -12.40 20.29
N VAL A 191 -2.43 -11.15 19.92
CA VAL A 191 -1.49 -10.84 18.83
C VAL A 191 -0.15 -10.22 19.29
N ASN A 192 0.08 -10.16 20.60
CA ASN A 192 1.28 -9.58 21.22
C ASN A 192 1.54 -8.11 20.84
N ARG A 193 0.47 -7.30 20.90
CA ARG A 193 0.51 -5.85 20.61
C ARG A 193 -0.29 -5.07 21.64
N ILE A 194 0.15 -5.10 22.91
CA ILE A 194 -0.46 -4.27 23.95
C ILE A 194 -0.15 -2.79 23.67
N GLN A 195 -1.21 -1.99 23.54
CA GLN A 195 -1.16 -0.59 23.16
C GLN A 195 -2.39 0.13 23.77
N PRO A 196 -2.22 0.84 24.88
CA PRO A 196 -3.29 1.69 25.42
C PRO A 196 -3.77 2.73 24.40
N GLU A 197 -5.08 2.96 24.38
CA GLU A 197 -5.70 3.98 23.51
C GLU A 197 -5.12 5.39 23.74
N ALA A 198 -4.81 5.73 25.00
CA ALA A 198 -4.26 7.02 25.38
C ALA A 198 -2.93 7.34 24.68
N GLU A 199 -2.07 6.35 24.43
CA GLU A 199 -0.82 6.55 23.68
C GLU A 199 -1.10 6.96 22.23
N THR A 200 -2.10 6.32 21.61
CA THR A 200 -2.48 6.65 20.23
C THR A 200 -3.06 8.05 20.13
N ARG A 201 -3.94 8.41 21.07
CA ARG A 201 -4.53 9.76 21.13
C ARG A 201 -3.47 10.83 21.34
N ALA A 202 -2.54 10.63 22.27
CA ALA A 202 -1.45 11.56 22.52
C ALA A 202 -0.60 11.83 21.25
N VAL A 203 -0.28 10.78 20.49
CA VAL A 203 0.45 10.91 19.22
C VAL A 203 -0.37 11.66 18.16
N MET A 204 -1.66 11.36 18.03
CA MET A 204 -2.54 12.05 17.08
C MET A 204 -2.72 13.53 17.40
N ASP A 205 -2.94 13.86 18.67
CA ASP A 205 -3.15 15.25 19.11
C ASP A 205 -1.87 16.05 18.94
N ALA A 206 -0.71 15.47 19.27
CA ALA A 206 0.59 16.06 18.99
C ALA A 206 0.80 16.28 17.47
N ALA A 207 0.40 15.32 16.64
CA ALA A 207 0.55 15.44 15.18
C ALA A 207 -0.31 16.58 14.61
N ARG A 208 -1.55 16.72 15.09
CA ARG A 208 -2.41 17.86 14.74
C ARG A 208 -1.79 19.18 15.19
N ALA A 209 -1.33 19.26 16.44
CA ALA A 209 -0.71 20.45 16.99
C ALA A 209 0.59 20.84 16.25
N ALA A 210 1.35 19.85 15.76
CA ALA A 210 2.54 20.07 14.94
C ALA A 210 2.23 20.42 13.47
N GLY A 211 0.96 20.36 13.03
CA GLY A 211 0.56 20.69 11.67
C GLY A 211 0.86 19.59 10.65
N PHE A 212 0.80 18.32 11.04
CA PHE A 212 0.69 17.22 10.08
C PHE A 212 -0.61 17.38 9.26
N ARG A 213 -0.52 17.18 7.95
CA ARG A 213 -1.61 17.44 7.00
C ARG A 213 -2.55 16.26 6.79
N SER A 214 -2.11 15.06 7.17
CA SER A 214 -2.89 13.84 7.04
C SER A 214 -2.42 12.82 8.08
N ILE A 215 -3.35 12.39 8.92
CA ILE A 215 -3.16 11.36 9.95
C ILE A 215 -3.98 10.14 9.55
N SER A 216 -3.29 9.04 9.28
CA SER A 216 -3.90 7.74 8.97
C SER A 216 -3.85 6.80 10.16
N ILE A 217 -4.86 5.94 10.31
CA ILE A 217 -4.86 4.81 11.24
C ILE A 217 -5.00 3.50 10.47
N ASP A 218 -4.14 2.54 10.79
CA ASP A 218 -4.25 1.16 10.31
C ASP A 218 -5.03 0.30 11.33
N LEU A 219 -6.05 -0.39 10.86
CA LEU A 219 -6.87 -1.36 11.59
C LEU A 219 -6.83 -2.71 10.88
N ILE A 220 -7.07 -3.78 11.62
CA ILE A 220 -7.16 -5.13 11.05
C ILE A 220 -8.43 -5.80 11.54
N TYR A 221 -9.26 -6.29 10.63
CA TYR A 221 -10.38 -7.16 10.97
C TYR A 221 -10.06 -8.64 10.70
N GLY A 222 -10.72 -9.52 11.44
CA GLY A 222 -10.49 -10.95 11.40
C GLY A 222 -9.30 -11.44 12.24
N LEU A 223 -8.81 -10.66 13.20
CA LEU A 223 -7.83 -11.06 14.22
C LEU A 223 -8.45 -12.02 15.26
N PRO A 224 -7.65 -12.82 15.99
CA PRO A 224 -8.17 -13.71 17.03
C PRO A 224 -8.91 -12.94 18.12
N LYS A 225 -9.96 -13.54 18.68
CA LYS A 225 -10.86 -12.99 19.72
C LYS A 225 -11.74 -11.81 19.28
N GLN A 226 -11.63 -11.32 18.04
CA GLN A 226 -12.53 -10.28 17.55
C GLN A 226 -13.98 -10.78 17.45
N THR A 227 -14.89 -9.91 17.85
CA THR A 227 -16.34 -10.09 17.73
C THR A 227 -16.94 -8.84 17.11
N MET A 228 -18.21 -8.90 16.69
CA MET A 228 -18.94 -7.72 16.22
C MET A 228 -18.95 -6.62 17.28
N ALA A 229 -19.18 -6.98 18.54
CA ALA A 229 -19.24 -6.04 19.65
C ALA A 229 -17.89 -5.37 19.94
N SER A 230 -16.80 -6.15 20.01
CA SER A 230 -15.48 -5.59 20.27
C SER A 230 -14.98 -4.71 19.12
N MET A 231 -15.22 -5.13 17.87
CA MET A 231 -14.86 -4.31 16.71
C MET A 231 -15.65 -3.00 16.64
N MET A 232 -16.95 -3.01 16.97
CA MET A 232 -17.74 -1.76 17.08
C MET A 232 -17.15 -0.81 18.12
N GLN A 233 -16.76 -1.30 19.30
CA GLN A 233 -16.11 -0.47 20.32
C GLN A 233 -14.78 0.12 19.84
N THR A 234 -13.98 -0.67 19.10
CA THR A 234 -12.76 -0.18 18.47
C THR A 234 -13.05 0.91 17.44
N LEU A 235 -14.06 0.73 16.58
CA LEU A 235 -14.46 1.76 15.61
C LEU A 235 -14.97 3.03 16.27
N ASP A 236 -15.75 2.93 17.34
CA ASP A 236 -16.26 4.11 18.07
C ASP A 236 -15.10 4.95 18.60
N LYS A 237 -14.06 4.31 19.15
CA LYS A 237 -12.84 4.99 19.59
C LYS A 237 -12.06 5.62 18.44
N VAL A 238 -11.95 4.93 17.30
CA VAL A 238 -11.27 5.45 16.11
C VAL A 238 -12.01 6.65 15.52
N ILE A 239 -13.34 6.56 15.41
CA ILE A 239 -14.20 7.65 14.90
C ILE A 239 -14.08 8.86 15.82
N ASP A 240 -14.16 8.66 17.14
CA ASP A 240 -13.98 9.72 18.12
C ASP A 240 -12.57 10.34 18.05
N ALA A 241 -11.54 9.53 17.81
CA ALA A 241 -10.19 10.02 17.57
C ALA A 241 -10.05 10.79 16.24
N ASN A 242 -11.02 10.72 15.32
CA ASN A 242 -11.17 11.53 14.10
C ASN A 242 -9.93 11.61 13.16
N PRO A 243 -9.29 10.47 12.79
CA PRO A 243 -8.22 10.47 11.80
C PRO A 243 -8.71 10.99 10.44
N ASP A 244 -7.79 11.39 9.56
CA ASP A 244 -8.15 11.83 8.20
C ASP A 244 -8.36 10.64 7.27
N ARG A 245 -7.66 9.53 7.54
CA ARG A 245 -7.71 8.29 6.79
C ARG A 245 -7.77 7.07 7.72
N ILE A 246 -8.42 6.03 7.25
CA ILE A 246 -8.46 4.72 7.92
C ILE A 246 -8.15 3.65 6.87
N ALA A 247 -7.18 2.81 7.15
CA ALA A 247 -6.92 1.60 6.38
C ALA A 247 -7.35 0.38 7.20
N LEU A 248 -8.41 -0.31 6.77
CA LEU A 248 -9.01 -1.46 7.43
C LEU A 248 -8.67 -2.74 6.66
N TYR A 249 -7.59 -3.41 7.06
CA TYR A 249 -7.08 -4.58 6.37
C TYR A 249 -7.77 -5.88 6.80
N ASN A 250 -8.04 -6.77 5.84
CA ASN A 250 -8.35 -8.17 6.16
C ASN A 250 -7.09 -8.89 6.66
N TYR A 251 -7.18 -9.52 7.83
CA TYR A 251 -6.11 -10.37 8.35
C TYR A 251 -5.84 -11.59 7.46
N ALA A 252 -4.66 -11.61 6.83
CA ALA A 252 -4.15 -12.75 6.07
C ALA A 252 -3.34 -13.71 6.96
N HIS A 253 -3.93 -14.85 7.29
CA HIS A 253 -3.30 -15.91 8.10
C HIS A 253 -2.60 -16.95 7.20
N LEU A 254 -1.28 -16.88 7.11
CA LEU A 254 -0.39 -17.75 6.32
C LEU A 254 0.82 -18.20 7.19
N PRO A 255 0.63 -18.98 8.26
CA PRO A 255 1.67 -19.35 9.24
C PRO A 255 2.80 -20.24 8.68
N HIS A 256 2.63 -20.77 7.46
CA HIS A 256 3.68 -21.48 6.72
C HIS A 256 4.69 -20.52 6.08
N ILE A 257 4.28 -19.28 5.76
CA ILE A 257 5.15 -18.21 5.25
C ILE A 257 5.57 -17.30 6.41
N PHE A 258 4.62 -16.83 7.21
CA PHE A 258 4.86 -15.89 8.30
C PHE A 258 4.91 -16.63 9.64
N LYS A 259 6.08 -17.16 9.99
CA LYS A 259 6.30 -17.98 11.20
C LYS A 259 5.71 -17.41 12.51
N PRO A 260 5.75 -16.08 12.80
CA PRO A 260 5.13 -15.54 14.01
C PRO A 260 3.63 -15.83 14.16
N GLN A 261 2.90 -16.00 13.06
CA GLN A 261 1.47 -16.27 13.07
C GLN A 261 1.14 -17.65 13.67
N ARG A 262 2.10 -18.58 13.78
CA ARG A 262 1.93 -19.86 14.48
C ARG A 262 1.65 -19.72 15.98
N ARG A 263 1.85 -18.52 16.54
CA ARG A 263 1.55 -18.18 17.94
C ARG A 263 0.12 -17.69 18.14
N ILE A 264 -0.65 -17.51 17.05
CA ILE A 264 -2.07 -17.20 17.10
C ILE A 264 -2.85 -18.51 17.17
N SER A 265 -3.80 -18.57 18.10
CA SER A 265 -4.74 -19.70 18.21
C SER A 265 -5.74 -19.65 17.06
N GLU A 266 -5.73 -20.66 16.18
CA GLU A 266 -6.70 -20.76 15.09
C GLU A 266 -8.14 -20.93 15.60
N ALA A 267 -8.33 -21.54 16.78
CA ALA A 267 -9.65 -21.70 17.39
C ALA A 267 -10.27 -20.36 17.83
N ASP A 268 -9.44 -19.34 18.03
CA ASP A 268 -9.88 -18.00 18.42
C ASP A 268 -10.18 -17.11 17.22
N MET A 269 -9.93 -17.59 16.00
CA MET A 269 -10.11 -16.81 14.79
C MET A 269 -11.60 -16.73 14.41
N PRO A 270 -12.09 -15.54 14.01
CA PRO A 270 -13.42 -15.42 13.43
C PRO A 270 -13.57 -16.31 12.20
N SER A 271 -14.71 -17.00 12.10
CA SER A 271 -15.05 -17.79 10.91
C SER A 271 -15.14 -16.90 9.67
N PRO A 272 -15.04 -17.44 8.45
CA PRO A 272 -15.20 -16.66 7.22
C PRO A 272 -16.52 -15.87 7.17
N ALA A 273 -17.63 -16.45 7.65
CA ALA A 273 -18.91 -15.75 7.71
C ALA A 273 -18.87 -14.54 8.65
N VAL A 274 -18.29 -14.72 9.85
CA VAL A 274 -18.12 -13.62 10.81
C VAL A 274 -17.19 -12.53 10.27
N LYS A 275 -16.13 -12.89 9.53
CA LYS A 275 -15.26 -11.90 8.87
C LYS A 275 -16.02 -11.03 7.85
N LEU A 276 -16.96 -11.62 7.11
CA LEU A 276 -17.79 -10.89 6.16
C LEU A 276 -18.76 -9.93 6.87
N GLU A 277 -19.39 -10.38 7.95
CA GLU A 277 -20.24 -9.54 8.78
C GLU A 277 -19.45 -8.38 9.41
N LEU A 278 -18.24 -8.66 9.92
CA LEU A 278 -17.33 -7.64 10.43
C LEU A 278 -17.01 -6.60 9.36
N LEU A 279 -16.63 -7.02 8.16
CA LEU A 279 -16.34 -6.11 7.05
C LEU A 279 -17.54 -5.22 6.72
N ALA A 280 -18.73 -5.81 6.55
CA ALA A 280 -19.95 -5.09 6.23
C ALA A 280 -20.29 -4.04 7.31
N MET A 281 -20.25 -4.45 8.58
CA MET A 281 -20.48 -3.54 9.72
C MET A 281 -19.45 -2.42 9.77
N CYS A 282 -18.17 -2.72 9.55
CA CYS A 282 -17.13 -1.69 9.59
C CYS A 282 -17.33 -0.66 8.48
N ILE A 283 -17.60 -1.09 7.25
CA ILE A 283 -17.88 -0.19 6.13
C ILE A 283 -19.07 0.70 6.45
N GLN A 284 -20.18 0.12 6.90
CA GLN A 284 -21.39 0.87 7.22
C GLN A 284 -21.11 1.89 8.33
N ARG A 285 -20.50 1.46 9.43
CA ARG A 285 -20.20 2.32 10.58
C ARG A 285 -19.29 3.50 10.22
N LEU A 286 -18.27 3.28 9.40
CA LEU A 286 -17.37 4.34 8.93
C LEU A 286 -18.06 5.29 7.95
N CYS A 287 -18.90 4.77 7.05
CA CYS A 287 -19.68 5.62 6.13
C CYS A 287 -20.70 6.47 6.89
N ASP A 288 -21.38 5.92 7.88
CA ASP A 288 -22.32 6.65 8.75
C ASP A 288 -21.62 7.76 9.56
N ALA A 289 -20.34 7.56 9.87
CA ALA A 289 -19.48 8.56 10.51
C ALA A 289 -18.92 9.61 9.53
N GLY A 290 -19.26 9.54 8.23
CA GLY A 290 -18.90 10.53 7.22
C GLY A 290 -17.61 10.23 6.44
N TYR A 291 -16.99 9.06 6.64
CA TYR A 291 -15.85 8.66 5.81
C TYR A 291 -16.33 8.13 4.45
N ILE A 292 -15.58 8.47 3.40
CA ILE A 292 -15.78 7.93 2.06
C ILE A 292 -14.98 6.63 1.93
N TYR A 293 -15.65 5.54 1.55
CA TYR A 293 -14.98 4.33 1.11
C TYR A 293 -14.28 4.59 -0.23
N ILE A 294 -12.95 4.74 -0.16
CA ILE A 294 -12.10 4.96 -1.34
C ILE A 294 -11.97 3.67 -2.14
N GLY A 295 -11.92 2.51 -1.49
CA GLY A 295 -11.83 1.22 -2.16
C GLY A 295 -10.89 0.26 -1.45
N MET A 296 -11.07 -1.03 -1.72
CA MET A 296 -10.40 -2.14 -1.02
C MET A 296 -10.48 -1.99 0.51
N ASP A 297 -9.40 -1.48 1.10
CA ASP A 297 -9.21 -1.41 2.54
C ASP A 297 -9.23 0.05 3.02
N HIS A 298 -9.43 1.06 2.15
CA HIS A 298 -9.18 2.48 2.50
C HIS A 298 -10.44 3.33 2.60
N PHE A 299 -10.44 4.18 3.62
CA PHE A 299 -11.45 5.20 3.90
C PHE A 299 -10.75 6.54 4.11
N ALA A 300 -11.38 7.63 3.70
CA ALA A 300 -10.85 8.98 3.89
C ALA A 300 -11.98 9.99 4.11
N LYS A 301 -11.68 11.14 4.71
CA LYS A 301 -12.65 12.24 4.80
C LYS A 301 -13.06 12.74 3.40
N PRO A 302 -14.26 13.33 3.23
CA PRO A 302 -14.74 13.75 1.91
C PRO A 302 -13.88 14.79 1.19
N ASP A 303 -13.19 15.63 1.96
CA ASP A 303 -12.26 16.68 1.54
C ASP A 303 -10.80 16.23 1.47
N ASP A 304 -10.49 14.99 1.89
CA ASP A 304 -9.17 14.41 1.71
C ASP A 304 -8.83 14.31 0.21
N GLU A 305 -7.56 14.58 -0.11
CA GLU A 305 -7.03 14.56 -1.47
C GLU A 305 -7.20 13.23 -2.22
N LEU A 306 -7.37 12.09 -1.54
CA LEU A 306 -7.69 10.81 -2.18
C LEU A 306 -9.14 10.80 -2.65
N ALA A 307 -10.07 11.30 -1.84
CA ALA A 307 -11.50 11.38 -2.18
C ALA A 307 -11.74 12.41 -3.30
N VAL A 308 -11.27 13.65 -3.08
CA VAL A 308 -10.35 14.35 -3.98
C VAL A 308 -10.18 13.81 -5.41
N ALA A 309 -9.03 13.17 -5.60
CA ALA A 309 -8.54 12.62 -6.84
C ALA A 309 -9.47 11.55 -7.42
N GLN A 310 -10.12 10.73 -6.58
CA GLN A 310 -11.05 9.70 -7.04
C GLN A 310 -12.25 10.30 -7.78
N ARG A 311 -12.91 11.31 -7.20
CA ARG A 311 -14.05 12.00 -7.86
C ARG A 311 -13.66 12.65 -9.19
N GLN A 312 -12.37 12.94 -9.37
CA GLN A 312 -11.85 13.53 -10.60
C GLN A 312 -11.24 12.50 -11.56
N GLY A 313 -11.34 11.19 -11.28
CA GLY A 313 -10.78 10.13 -12.12
C GLY A 313 -9.24 10.08 -12.12
N ARG A 314 -8.60 10.73 -11.15
CA ARG A 314 -7.16 10.92 -11.02
C ARG A 314 -6.52 10.10 -9.90
N LEU A 315 -7.29 9.29 -9.17
CA LEU A 315 -6.74 8.41 -8.14
C LEU A 315 -5.89 7.33 -8.79
N GLN A 316 -4.76 7.02 -8.16
CA GLN A 316 -3.79 6.02 -8.60
C GLN A 316 -3.38 5.13 -7.43
N ARG A 317 -2.60 4.10 -7.72
CA ARG A 317 -2.08 3.17 -6.72
C ARG A 317 -0.64 2.77 -7.00
N ASN A 318 0.17 2.75 -5.94
CA ASN A 318 1.53 2.21 -5.94
C ASN A 318 1.68 1.12 -4.86
N PHE A 319 2.91 0.70 -4.57
CA PHE A 319 3.16 -0.37 -3.58
C PHE A 319 2.81 0.01 -2.14
N GLN A 320 2.74 1.31 -1.82
CA GLN A 320 2.39 1.84 -0.50
C GLN A 320 0.88 2.03 -0.33
N GLY A 321 0.11 2.11 -1.42
CA GLY A 321 -1.34 2.25 -1.37
C GLY A 321 -1.88 3.21 -2.42
N TYR A 322 -3.03 3.82 -2.12
CA TYR A 322 -3.59 4.86 -2.98
C TYR A 322 -2.74 6.14 -2.93
N SER A 323 -2.58 6.79 -4.07
CA SER A 323 -1.76 7.99 -4.23
C SER A 323 -2.43 8.99 -5.17
N THR A 324 -2.16 10.27 -4.92
CA THR A 324 -2.54 11.43 -5.75
C THR A 324 -1.54 11.72 -6.85
N ARG A 325 -0.30 11.19 -6.76
CA ARG A 325 0.80 11.45 -7.69
C ARG A 325 0.86 10.38 -8.76
N ALA A 326 0.04 10.58 -9.79
CA ALA A 326 0.12 9.79 -11.01
C ALA A 326 1.49 9.90 -11.68
N GLU A 327 1.91 8.82 -12.33
CA GLU A 327 3.07 8.81 -13.24
C GLU A 327 4.43 9.15 -12.60
N SER A 328 4.52 9.17 -11.27
CA SER A 328 5.83 9.33 -10.61
C SER A 328 6.66 8.06 -10.77
N GLU A 329 7.97 8.24 -11.00
CA GLU A 329 8.91 7.12 -10.98
C GLU A 329 9.17 6.75 -9.51
N LEU A 330 8.85 5.51 -9.11
CA LEU A 330 9.03 5.04 -7.75
C LEU A 330 10.44 4.48 -7.59
N ILE A 331 11.29 5.23 -6.91
CA ILE A 331 12.63 4.83 -6.51
C ILE A 331 12.53 4.31 -5.08
N SER A 332 13.21 3.20 -4.80
CA SER A 332 13.17 2.59 -3.48
C SER A 332 14.55 2.21 -3.00
N CYS A 333 14.81 2.46 -1.72
CA CYS A 333 16.05 2.07 -1.04
C CYS A 333 15.74 1.20 0.17
N GLY A 334 16.66 0.30 0.50
CA GLY A 334 16.60 -0.61 1.63
C GLY A 334 16.26 -2.05 1.27
N VAL A 335 16.42 -2.93 2.25
CA VAL A 335 16.17 -4.37 2.10
C VAL A 335 14.71 -4.61 1.67
N SER A 336 14.50 -5.52 0.72
CA SER A 336 13.21 -5.94 0.14
C SER A 336 12.41 -4.89 -0.64
N ALA A 337 12.88 -3.64 -0.66
CA ALA A 337 12.20 -2.51 -1.26
C ALA A 337 11.96 -2.73 -2.76
N ILE A 338 10.82 -2.24 -3.27
CA ILE A 338 10.40 -2.44 -4.67
C ILE A 338 10.34 -1.08 -5.37
N SER A 339 11.05 -0.94 -6.49
CA SER A 339 11.00 0.23 -7.36
C SER A 339 10.07 -0.03 -8.56
N ALA A 340 9.48 1.04 -9.09
CA ALA A 340 8.76 1.06 -10.35
C ALA A 340 9.31 2.19 -11.22
N VAL A 341 10.25 1.87 -12.09
CA VAL A 341 11.01 2.83 -12.89
C VAL A 341 10.83 2.50 -14.38
N GLY A 342 10.28 3.44 -15.13
CA GLY A 342 9.88 3.28 -16.52
C GLY A 342 8.86 2.14 -16.69
N ALA A 343 9.12 1.28 -17.67
CA ALA A 343 8.33 0.07 -17.91
C ALA A 343 8.91 -1.14 -17.17
N THR A 344 9.37 -0.96 -15.92
CA THR A 344 9.96 -2.05 -15.13
C THR A 344 9.51 -2.01 -13.68
N TYR A 345 9.54 -3.17 -13.03
CA TYR A 345 9.60 -3.28 -11.58
C TYR A 345 10.89 -3.97 -11.17
N SER A 346 11.50 -3.55 -10.08
CA SER A 346 12.70 -4.17 -9.51
C SER A 346 12.57 -4.29 -8.00
N GLN A 347 13.10 -5.36 -7.42
CA GLN A 347 13.07 -5.63 -5.99
C GLN A 347 14.48 -5.83 -5.47
N ASN A 348 14.79 -5.17 -4.35
CA ASN A 348 16.03 -5.37 -3.63
C ASN A 348 16.07 -6.71 -2.90
N GLU A 349 17.28 -7.17 -2.57
CA GLU A 349 17.55 -8.34 -1.74
C GLU A 349 16.67 -8.38 -0.48
N LYS A 350 16.20 -9.57 -0.11
CA LYS A 350 15.23 -9.73 0.99
C LYS A 350 15.87 -10.04 2.35
N THR A 351 17.18 -10.28 2.38
CA THR A 351 17.97 -10.53 3.59
C THR A 351 19.03 -9.44 3.72
N LEU A 352 19.43 -9.12 4.96
CA LEU A 352 20.46 -8.10 5.20
C LEU A 352 21.81 -8.52 4.63
N ASP A 353 22.22 -9.77 4.84
CA ASP A 353 23.55 -10.24 4.42
C ASP A 353 23.74 -10.10 2.90
N ALA A 354 22.75 -10.51 2.10
CA ALA A 354 22.81 -10.36 0.64
C ALA A 354 22.69 -8.89 0.20
N TYR A 355 21.89 -8.10 0.91
CA TYR A 355 21.75 -6.66 0.66
C TYR A 355 23.07 -5.91 0.90
N TYR A 356 23.76 -6.20 2.00
CA TYR A 356 25.07 -5.63 2.33
C TYR A 356 26.15 -6.08 1.36
N ASP A 357 26.23 -7.37 1.07
CA ASP A 357 27.23 -7.94 0.15
C ASP A 357 27.23 -7.24 -1.22
N LYS A 358 26.04 -7.03 -1.81
CA LYS A 358 25.95 -6.30 -3.10
C LYS A 358 26.47 -4.87 -3.01
N LEU A 359 26.12 -4.16 -1.93
CA LEU A 359 26.55 -2.78 -1.72
C LEU A 359 28.06 -2.68 -1.48
N GLU A 360 28.68 -3.60 -0.74
CA GLU A 360 30.14 -3.64 -0.56
C GLU A 360 30.90 -3.73 -1.89
N HIS A 361 30.31 -4.41 -2.88
CA HIS A 361 30.85 -4.53 -4.23
C HIS A 361 30.46 -3.37 -5.17
N GLY A 362 29.80 -2.33 -4.66
CA GLY A 362 29.39 -1.16 -5.46
C GLY A 362 28.26 -1.46 -6.46
N VAL A 363 27.44 -2.48 -6.18
CA VAL A 363 26.32 -2.93 -7.02
C VAL A 363 25.01 -2.61 -6.31
N LEU A 364 24.01 -2.03 -7.01
CA LEU A 364 22.70 -1.85 -6.40
C LEU A 364 22.11 -3.21 -6.04
N PRO A 365 21.45 -3.37 -4.88
CA PRO A 365 21.04 -4.66 -4.35
C PRO A 365 19.81 -5.26 -5.04
N VAL A 366 19.59 -4.98 -6.33
CA VAL A 366 18.50 -5.53 -7.13
C VAL A 366 18.71 -7.03 -7.32
N THR A 367 17.73 -7.82 -6.89
CA THR A 367 17.79 -9.30 -6.92
C THR A 367 16.87 -9.92 -7.96
N ARG A 368 15.76 -9.25 -8.25
CA ARG A 368 14.75 -9.72 -9.20
C ARG A 368 13.88 -8.58 -9.67
N GLY A 369 13.18 -8.77 -10.78
CA GLY A 369 12.32 -7.75 -11.37
C GLY A 369 11.59 -8.23 -12.61
N ILE A 370 10.96 -7.32 -13.35
CA ILE A 370 10.30 -7.63 -14.60
C ILE A 370 10.28 -6.39 -15.49
N LYS A 371 10.52 -6.60 -16.79
CA LYS A 371 10.27 -5.61 -17.83
C LYS A 371 8.87 -5.85 -18.39
N LEU A 372 8.07 -4.78 -18.45
CA LEU A 372 6.70 -4.81 -18.93
C LEU A 372 6.69 -4.61 -20.44
N ASP A 373 5.97 -5.48 -21.15
CA ASP A 373 5.66 -5.28 -22.56
C ASP A 373 4.45 -4.33 -22.74
N ASN A 374 4.07 -4.05 -23.99
CA ASN A 374 2.95 -3.14 -24.28
C ASN A 374 1.59 -3.67 -23.77
N ASP A 375 1.39 -4.99 -23.75
CA ASP A 375 0.16 -5.60 -23.22
C ASP A 375 0.15 -5.51 -21.69
N ASP A 376 1.29 -5.70 -21.03
CA ASP A 376 1.41 -5.50 -19.58
C ASP A 376 1.10 -4.07 -19.17
N LEU A 377 1.61 -3.09 -19.91
CA LEU A 377 1.36 -1.67 -19.68
C LEU A 377 -0.12 -1.32 -19.87
N LEU A 378 -0.75 -1.86 -20.93
CA LEU A 378 -2.16 -1.67 -21.23
C LEU A 378 -3.04 -2.26 -20.13
N ARG A 379 -2.84 -3.55 -19.78
CA ARG A 379 -3.60 -4.25 -18.73
C ARG A 379 -3.38 -3.62 -17.36
N ARG A 380 -2.16 -3.14 -17.06
CA ARG A 380 -1.87 -2.38 -15.85
C ARG A 380 -2.76 -1.16 -15.71
N ILE A 381 -2.89 -0.36 -16.77
CA ILE A 381 -3.72 0.85 -16.74
C ILE A 381 -5.21 0.50 -16.59
N VAL A 382 -5.68 -0.52 -17.30
CA VAL A 382 -7.07 -1.01 -17.17
C VAL A 382 -7.37 -1.43 -15.73
N ILE A 383 -6.53 -2.28 -15.14
CA ILE A 383 -6.68 -2.75 -13.75
C ILE A 383 -6.59 -1.58 -12.77
N GLN A 384 -5.62 -0.69 -12.92
CA GLN A 384 -5.46 0.48 -12.03
C GLN A 384 -6.68 1.42 -12.09
N LYS A 385 -7.20 1.70 -13.29
CA LYS A 385 -8.36 2.59 -13.47
C LYS A 385 -9.60 2.00 -12.81
N LEU A 386 -9.88 0.71 -13.01
CA LEU A 386 -10.98 0.02 -12.35
C LEU A 386 -10.80 -0.02 -10.82
N MET A 387 -9.61 -0.32 -10.31
CA MET A 387 -9.34 -0.41 -8.87
C MET A 387 -9.36 0.93 -8.13
N CYS A 388 -9.02 2.03 -8.81
CA CYS A 388 -8.92 3.35 -8.18
C CYS A 388 -10.15 4.20 -8.41
N ASN A 389 -10.74 4.14 -9.59
CA ASN A 389 -11.81 5.06 -9.99
C ASN A 389 -13.15 4.34 -10.20
N PHE A 390 -13.17 3.01 -10.21
CA PHE A 390 -14.36 2.19 -10.45
C PHE A 390 -15.04 2.44 -11.80
N GLU A 391 -14.36 3.13 -12.70
CA GLU A 391 -14.83 3.47 -14.04
C GLU A 391 -13.65 3.40 -15.01
N LEU A 392 -13.93 2.99 -16.25
CA LEU A 392 -12.96 2.89 -17.33
C LEU A 392 -13.58 3.38 -18.63
N SER A 393 -13.03 4.46 -19.19
CA SER A 393 -13.35 4.91 -20.55
C SER A 393 -12.56 4.08 -21.56
N MET A 394 -13.27 3.32 -22.40
CA MET A 394 -12.67 2.54 -23.48
C MET A 394 -11.97 3.45 -24.49
N SER A 395 -12.61 4.58 -24.84
CA SER A 395 -12.04 5.57 -25.78
C SER A 395 -10.75 6.22 -25.27
N SER A 396 -10.65 6.49 -23.96
CA SER A 396 -9.40 6.99 -23.36
C SER A 396 -8.26 5.98 -23.47
N ILE A 397 -8.56 4.68 -23.38
CA ILE A 397 -7.57 3.62 -23.61
C ILE A 397 -7.14 3.56 -25.07
N GLU A 398 -8.07 3.64 -26.03
CA GLU A 398 -7.76 3.67 -27.47
C GLU A 398 -6.96 4.91 -27.89
N GLN A 399 -7.03 6.01 -27.15
CA GLN A 399 -6.18 7.19 -27.38
C GLN A 399 -4.74 6.97 -26.88
N GLY A 400 -4.57 6.27 -25.76
CA GLY A 400 -3.26 5.99 -25.18
C GLY A 400 -2.54 4.78 -25.80
N PHE A 401 -3.28 3.87 -26.43
CA PHE A 401 -2.76 2.62 -26.98
C PHE A 401 -3.31 2.35 -28.39
N PRO A 402 -2.49 1.85 -29.32
CA PRO A 402 -2.91 1.56 -30.69
C PRO A 402 -3.74 0.26 -30.78
N VAL A 403 -4.89 0.22 -30.09
CA VAL A 403 -5.79 -0.92 -30.03
C VAL A 403 -7.23 -0.50 -30.26
N LYS A 404 -8.07 -1.43 -30.72
CA LYS A 404 -9.53 -1.33 -30.63
C LYS A 404 -9.99 -2.11 -29.42
N PHE A 405 -10.45 -1.43 -28.38
CA PHE A 405 -10.63 -1.97 -27.03
C PHE A 405 -11.51 -3.23 -27.05
N ARG A 406 -12.67 -3.16 -27.71
CA ARG A 406 -13.62 -4.28 -27.80
C ARG A 406 -13.09 -5.49 -28.57
N GLN A 407 -12.24 -5.26 -29.57
CA GLN A 407 -11.62 -6.34 -30.33
C GLN A 407 -10.47 -6.97 -29.53
N TYR A 408 -9.65 -6.12 -28.90
CA TYR A 408 -8.50 -6.55 -28.11
C TYR A 408 -8.90 -7.35 -26.87
N PHE A 409 -9.91 -6.86 -26.13
CA PHE A 409 -10.43 -7.46 -24.90
C PHE A 409 -11.72 -8.26 -25.12
N ALA A 410 -11.95 -8.82 -26.31
CA ALA A 410 -13.18 -9.55 -26.62
C ALA A 410 -13.41 -10.74 -25.65
N THR A 411 -12.34 -11.45 -25.30
CA THR A 411 -12.39 -12.59 -24.36
C THR A 411 -12.74 -12.13 -22.94
N GLU A 412 -12.13 -11.04 -22.49
CA GLU A 412 -12.36 -10.44 -21.19
C GLU A 412 -13.78 -9.88 -21.08
N LEU A 413 -14.25 -9.15 -22.09
CA LEU A 413 -15.62 -8.64 -22.15
C LEU A 413 -16.66 -9.77 -22.11
N ALA A 414 -16.40 -10.90 -22.78
CA ALA A 414 -17.27 -12.07 -22.71
C ALA A 414 -17.36 -12.64 -21.28
N LYS A 415 -16.24 -12.68 -20.54
CA LYS A 415 -16.22 -13.09 -19.12
C LYS A 415 -16.91 -12.08 -18.21
N LEU A 416 -16.81 -10.78 -18.50
CA LEU A 416 -17.45 -9.74 -17.69
C LEU A 416 -18.98 -9.76 -17.78
N LYS A 417 -19.59 -10.34 -18.82
CA LYS A 417 -21.05 -10.48 -18.91
C LYS A 417 -21.68 -11.15 -17.68
N ALA A 418 -21.03 -12.17 -17.12
CA ALA A 418 -21.52 -12.81 -15.91
C ALA A 418 -21.52 -11.86 -14.70
N PHE A 419 -20.53 -10.94 -14.62
CA PHE A 419 -20.47 -9.92 -13.56
C PHE A 419 -21.51 -8.83 -13.78
N GLU A 420 -21.80 -8.49 -15.03
CA GLU A 420 -22.89 -7.56 -15.40
C GLU A 420 -24.27 -8.14 -15.07
N GLU A 421 -24.52 -9.42 -15.39
CA GLU A 421 -25.74 -10.15 -15.02
C GLU A 421 -25.93 -10.25 -13.50
N ASP A 422 -24.84 -10.40 -12.75
CA ASP A 422 -24.82 -10.37 -11.27
C ASP A 422 -24.98 -8.94 -10.69
N GLY A 423 -25.04 -7.91 -11.54
CA GLY A 423 -25.23 -6.50 -11.17
C GLY A 423 -23.98 -5.82 -10.58
N LEU A 424 -22.79 -6.37 -10.81
CA LEU A 424 -21.52 -5.88 -10.24
C LEU A 424 -20.89 -4.74 -11.06
N LEU A 425 -21.22 -4.66 -12.33
CA LEU A 425 -20.75 -3.62 -13.24
C LEU A 425 -21.78 -3.42 -14.36
N THR A 426 -21.65 -2.32 -15.07
CA THR A 426 -22.37 -2.05 -16.31
C THR A 426 -21.38 -1.80 -17.42
N ILE A 427 -21.67 -2.30 -18.63
CA ILE A 427 -20.87 -2.08 -19.83
C ILE A 427 -21.76 -1.43 -20.88
N ASP A 428 -21.52 -0.15 -21.16
CA ASP A 428 -22.11 0.53 -22.32
C ASP A 428 -21.08 0.65 -23.46
N ASP A 429 -21.43 1.38 -24.52
CA ASP A 429 -20.58 1.52 -25.71
C ASP A 429 -19.20 2.15 -25.42
N GLU A 430 -19.11 3.07 -24.45
CA GLU A 430 -17.92 3.85 -24.14
C GLU A 430 -17.26 3.50 -22.79
N TRP A 431 -18.02 2.97 -21.83
CA TRP A 431 -17.62 2.84 -20.43
C TRP A 431 -17.82 1.43 -19.86
N ILE A 432 -16.92 1.08 -18.93
CA ILE A 432 -17.14 0.04 -17.93
C ILE A 432 -17.24 0.73 -16.58
N SER A 433 -18.37 0.59 -15.89
CA SER A 433 -18.61 1.22 -14.58
C SER A 433 -18.95 0.16 -13.54
N VAL A 434 -18.22 0.15 -12.42
CA VAL A 434 -18.42 -0.79 -11.33
C VAL A 434 -19.50 -0.24 -10.40
N THR A 435 -20.54 -1.02 -10.17
CA THR A 435 -21.66 -0.62 -9.30
C THR A 435 -21.24 -0.63 -7.83
N PRO A 436 -21.99 0.02 -6.91
CA PRO A 436 -21.76 -0.10 -5.48
C PRO A 436 -21.62 -1.55 -5.00
N LYS A 437 -22.36 -2.48 -5.60
CA LYS A 437 -22.30 -3.91 -5.35
C LYS A 437 -20.98 -4.54 -5.79
N GLY A 438 -20.44 -4.13 -6.94
CA GLY A 438 -19.17 -4.62 -7.46
C GLY A 438 -17.92 -4.08 -6.77
N ARG A 439 -18.00 -2.97 -6.02
CA ARG A 439 -16.84 -2.32 -5.41
C ARG A 439 -16.07 -3.21 -4.43
N LEU A 440 -16.74 -4.07 -3.67
CA LEU A 440 -16.08 -5.06 -2.78
C LEU A 440 -15.42 -6.20 -3.56
N LEU A 441 -15.93 -6.46 -4.76
CA LEU A 441 -15.52 -7.55 -5.65
C LEU A 441 -14.60 -7.06 -6.76
N ILE A 442 -14.03 -5.86 -6.60
CA ILE A 442 -13.21 -5.22 -7.62
C ILE A 442 -12.00 -6.07 -8.01
N ARG A 443 -11.44 -6.82 -7.06
CA ARG A 443 -10.36 -7.79 -7.33
C ARG A 443 -10.82 -8.87 -8.31
N ASN A 444 -12.02 -9.44 -8.12
CA ASN A 444 -12.59 -10.44 -9.00
C ASN A 444 -12.84 -9.90 -10.41
N ILE A 445 -13.29 -8.65 -10.53
CA ILE A 445 -13.47 -7.97 -11.83
C ILE A 445 -12.10 -7.79 -12.52
N CYS A 446 -11.09 -7.29 -11.79
CA CYS A 446 -9.76 -7.06 -12.34
C CYS A 446 -9.03 -8.35 -12.74
N MET A 447 -9.31 -9.47 -12.06
CA MET A 447 -8.78 -10.79 -12.43
C MET A 447 -9.14 -11.20 -13.86
N VAL A 448 -10.24 -10.71 -14.42
CA VAL A 448 -10.61 -11.00 -15.81
C VAL A 448 -9.55 -10.46 -16.79
N PHE A 449 -8.92 -9.33 -16.47
CA PHE A 449 -7.90 -8.69 -17.31
C PHE A 449 -6.47 -9.18 -17.04
N ASP A 450 -6.27 -10.11 -16.11
CA ASP A 450 -4.95 -10.62 -15.76
C ASP A 450 -4.59 -11.83 -16.63
N ARG A 451 -3.65 -11.63 -17.55
CA ARG A 451 -3.20 -12.68 -18.48
C ARG A 451 -2.35 -13.76 -17.81
N TYR A 452 -1.81 -13.49 -16.63
CA TYR A 452 -0.92 -14.41 -15.93
C TYR A 452 -1.68 -15.39 -15.03
N LEU A 453 -2.96 -15.15 -14.73
CA LEU A 453 -3.78 -16.12 -14.00
C LEU A 453 -3.92 -17.43 -14.79
N GLY A 454 -3.75 -18.56 -14.12
CA GLY A 454 -3.79 -19.90 -14.73
C GLY A 454 -2.44 -20.43 -15.22
N THR A 455 -1.37 -19.62 -15.18
CA THR A 455 0.00 -20.12 -15.39
C THR A 455 0.56 -20.78 -14.12
N PRO A 456 1.26 -21.93 -14.21
CA PRO A 456 1.80 -22.65 -13.05
C PRO A 456 2.71 -21.77 -12.20
N GLN A 457 2.65 -21.90 -10.87
CA GLN A 457 3.38 -21.03 -9.94
C GLN A 457 3.78 -21.69 -8.61
N PRO A 458 4.80 -21.14 -7.93
CA PRO A 458 5.26 -21.59 -6.61
C PRO A 458 4.48 -21.03 -5.40
N LEU A 459 3.72 -19.93 -5.52
CA LEU A 459 3.11 -19.24 -4.37
C LEU A 459 1.58 -19.26 -4.41
N ARG A 460 0.94 -19.50 -3.25
CA ARG A 460 -0.51 -19.46 -3.07
C ARG A 460 -1.01 -18.05 -2.74
N TYR A 461 -2.03 -17.56 -3.46
CA TYR A 461 -2.66 -16.27 -3.18
C TYR A 461 -3.59 -16.30 -1.96
N SER A 462 -3.75 -15.14 -1.31
CA SER A 462 -4.80 -14.92 -0.31
C SER A 462 -6.20 -14.90 -0.95
N LYS A 463 -7.25 -15.06 -0.15
CA LYS A 463 -8.64 -14.89 -0.63
C LYS A 463 -8.93 -13.45 -1.05
N THR A 464 -9.81 -13.28 -2.04
CA THR A 464 -10.27 -11.99 -2.58
C THR A 464 -11.26 -11.26 -1.68
N ILE A 465 -11.71 -11.88 -0.59
CA ILE A 465 -12.59 -11.30 0.43
C ILE A 465 -12.22 -11.88 1.78
#